data_AF-A0A6V7L8E1-F1
#
_entry.id   AF-A0A6V7L8E1-F1
#
_cell.length_a   1.000
_cell.length_b   1.000
_cell.length_c   1.000
_cell.angle_alpha   90.00
_cell.angle_beta   90.00
_cell.angle_gamma   90.00
#
_symmetry.space_group_name_H-M   'P 1'
#
loop_
_entity.id
_entity.type
_entity.pdbx_description
1 polymer ?
#
loop_
_entity_poly.entity_id
_entity_poly.type
_entity_poly.pdbx_seq_one_letter_code
_entity_poly.pdbx_strand_id
1 'polypeptide(L)'
;VDLVPRAGCTKIPLKGMFIGAKVVRGPDWEWGNQDGGPGKTGRLVDIRGWDNESSRSVATVTWTSGSTNVYRLGYKGCVDLCYIEEATCGTYYKEHLPVLGQPVMTMAEGDIAPSAGVSNTSSPCHVTFNVGDKVKVLKDVETLREMQAGHGGWNPRMAEYIGRVGTVHRVTDKGDIRVQYEGCNNRWTFHPRALTKVISKESFSLGDLVQVRNDAAAVKNFQQGHGEWIDVMKSVSFYFFRLKATSAFIK
;
A
#
# COMPACT_ATOMS: atom_id res chain seq x y z
N VAL A 1 -11.47 15.15 -0.30
CA VAL A 1 -11.78 15.36 -1.74
C VAL A 1 -13.09 14.66 -1.99
N ASP A 2 -14.13 15.38 -2.37
CA ASP A 2 -15.38 14.76 -2.76
C ASP A 2 -15.20 14.19 -4.18
N LEU A 3 -15.39 12.87 -4.33
CA LEU A 3 -15.16 12.17 -5.59
C LEU A 3 -16.50 11.88 -6.24
N VAL A 4 -16.64 12.19 -7.52
CA VAL A 4 -17.85 11.87 -8.28
C VAL A 4 -18.06 10.35 -8.36
N PRO A 5 -19.31 9.87 -8.47
CA PRO A 5 -19.58 8.46 -8.76
C PRO A 5 -18.88 8.01 -10.05
N ARG A 6 -18.31 6.81 -10.04
CA ARG A 6 -17.61 6.24 -11.22
C ARG A 6 -18.53 5.96 -12.40
N ALA A 7 -19.84 5.89 -12.18
CA ALA A 7 -20.82 5.70 -13.24
C ALA A 7 -20.78 6.91 -14.20
N GLY A 8 -20.66 6.65 -15.50
CA GLY A 8 -20.54 7.70 -16.52
C GLY A 8 -19.15 8.34 -16.62
N CYS A 9 -18.21 8.04 -15.71
CA CYS A 9 -16.84 8.55 -15.80
C CYS A 9 -16.02 7.85 -16.89
N THR A 10 -15.12 8.60 -17.51
CA THR A 10 -14.20 8.07 -18.53
C THR A 10 -13.21 7.08 -17.92
N LYS A 11 -13.18 5.86 -18.46
CA LYS A 11 -12.18 4.84 -18.17
C LYS A 11 -11.02 4.96 -19.14
N ILE A 12 -9.80 5.05 -18.62
CA ILE A 12 -8.57 5.12 -19.42
C ILE A 12 -7.87 3.76 -19.36
N PRO A 13 -7.38 3.20 -20.49
CA PRO A 13 -6.55 2.00 -20.48
C PRO A 13 -5.25 2.20 -19.70
N LEU A 14 -4.91 1.26 -18.82
CA LEU A 14 -3.59 1.22 -18.19
C LEU A 14 -2.59 0.59 -19.15
N LYS A 15 -1.52 1.31 -19.48
CA LYS A 15 -0.49 0.90 -20.45
C LYS A 15 0.91 0.95 -19.83
N GLY A 16 1.83 0.15 -20.37
CA GLY A 16 3.25 0.15 -20.00
C GLY A 16 3.74 -1.23 -19.61
N MET A 17 4.35 -1.34 -18.43
CA MET A 17 4.96 -2.58 -17.94
C MET A 17 3.94 -3.58 -17.39
N PHE A 18 3.18 -4.21 -18.27
CA PHE A 18 2.21 -5.26 -17.94
C PHE A 18 2.55 -6.61 -18.59
N ILE A 19 1.87 -7.68 -18.18
CA ILE A 19 2.04 -9.01 -18.76
C ILE A 19 1.85 -8.93 -20.29
N GLY A 20 2.79 -9.49 -21.02
CA GLY A 20 2.88 -9.46 -22.48
C GLY A 20 3.81 -8.37 -23.04
N ALA A 21 4.18 -7.37 -22.23
CA ALA A 21 5.07 -6.29 -22.68
C ALA A 21 6.44 -6.84 -23.08
N LYS A 22 7.03 -6.27 -24.14
CA LYS A 22 8.39 -6.58 -24.56
C LYS A 22 9.35 -5.65 -23.85
N VAL A 23 10.41 -6.20 -23.28
CA VAL A 23 11.33 -5.47 -22.40
C VAL A 23 12.80 -5.61 -22.79
N VAL A 24 13.60 -4.70 -22.28
CA VAL A 24 15.06 -4.74 -22.19
C VAL A 24 15.49 -4.43 -20.76
N ARG A 25 16.78 -4.62 -20.45
CA ARG A 25 17.35 -4.13 -19.18
C ARG A 25 17.10 -2.63 -18.99
N GLY A 26 16.77 -2.25 -17.76
CA GLY A 26 16.43 -0.89 -17.33
C GLY A 26 17.60 -0.15 -16.66
N PRO A 27 17.33 1.06 -16.12
CA PRO A 27 18.36 1.92 -15.55
C PRO A 27 19.03 1.35 -14.30
N ASP A 28 18.30 0.60 -13.47
CA ASP A 28 18.83 0.06 -12.20
C ASP A 28 19.37 -1.37 -12.34
N TRP A 29 19.60 -1.85 -13.56
CA TRP A 29 20.02 -3.22 -13.83
C TRP A 29 21.39 -3.56 -13.23
N GLU A 30 21.43 -4.59 -12.38
CA GLU A 30 22.65 -5.08 -11.71
C GLU A 30 22.94 -6.58 -11.99
N TRP A 31 22.17 -7.20 -12.91
CA TRP A 31 22.13 -8.66 -13.08
C TRP A 31 23.05 -9.19 -14.20
N GLY A 32 24.15 -8.51 -14.46
CA GLY A 32 25.13 -8.91 -15.48
C GLY A 32 24.49 -9.11 -16.87
N ASN A 33 24.66 -10.29 -17.45
CA ASN A 33 24.12 -10.66 -18.77
C ASN A 33 23.06 -11.77 -18.69
N GLN A 34 22.26 -11.83 -17.62
CA GLN A 34 21.17 -12.80 -17.51
C GLN A 34 20.10 -12.65 -18.61
N ASP A 35 19.98 -11.44 -19.18
CA ASP A 35 19.17 -11.11 -20.34
C ASP A 35 19.79 -11.55 -21.69
N GLY A 36 21.02 -12.06 -21.68
CA GLY A 36 21.79 -12.39 -22.87
C GLY A 36 22.66 -11.25 -23.41
N GLY A 37 22.78 -10.14 -22.67
CA GLY A 37 23.63 -8.99 -23.02
C GLY A 37 22.84 -7.74 -23.43
N PRO A 38 23.52 -6.58 -23.54
CA PRO A 38 22.88 -5.31 -23.87
C PRO A 38 22.06 -5.38 -25.17
N GLY A 39 20.85 -4.83 -25.13
CA GLY A 39 19.93 -4.79 -26.28
C GLY A 39 19.17 -6.10 -26.55
N LYS A 40 19.42 -7.17 -25.78
CA LYS A 40 18.58 -8.36 -25.82
C LYS A 40 17.24 -8.08 -25.16
N THR A 41 16.20 -8.74 -25.70
CA THR A 41 14.82 -8.47 -25.33
C THR A 41 14.22 -9.65 -24.57
N GLY A 42 13.20 -9.38 -23.77
CA GLY A 42 12.39 -10.40 -23.12
C GLY A 42 10.91 -10.07 -23.20
N ARG A 43 10.08 -10.99 -22.71
CA ARG A 43 8.65 -10.78 -22.51
C ARG A 43 8.32 -10.87 -21.03
N LEU A 44 7.55 -9.92 -20.54
CA LEU A 44 7.05 -9.93 -19.18
C LEU A 44 5.92 -10.96 -19.08
N VAL A 45 6.06 -11.95 -18.20
CA VAL A 45 5.11 -13.07 -18.08
C VAL A 45 4.29 -13.05 -16.79
N ASP A 46 4.79 -12.39 -15.73
CA ASP A 46 4.10 -12.31 -14.45
C ASP A 46 4.50 -11.04 -13.68
N ILE A 47 3.58 -10.48 -12.89
CA ILE A 47 3.81 -9.33 -11.99
C ILE A 47 3.31 -9.70 -10.60
N ARG A 48 4.20 -9.64 -9.62
CA ARG A 48 3.89 -10.01 -8.23
C ARG A 48 4.62 -9.15 -7.21
N GLY A 49 4.38 -9.44 -5.94
CA GLY A 49 5.11 -8.87 -4.82
C GLY A 49 6.48 -9.51 -4.61
N TRP A 50 7.37 -8.82 -3.89
CA TRP A 50 8.52 -9.47 -3.26
C TRP A 50 8.00 -10.21 -2.02
N ASP A 51 7.67 -11.49 -2.18
CA ASP A 51 7.04 -12.31 -1.14
C ASP A 51 5.88 -11.57 -0.44
N ASN A 52 6.02 -11.32 0.86
CA ASN A 52 5.05 -10.61 1.71
C ASN A 52 5.44 -9.14 1.99
N GLU A 53 6.51 -8.61 1.40
CA GLU A 53 7.00 -7.25 1.69
C GLU A 53 6.26 -6.19 0.87
N SER A 54 5.93 -6.50 -0.38
CA SER A 54 5.37 -5.55 -1.33
C SER A 54 4.33 -6.21 -2.23
N SER A 55 3.57 -5.40 -2.95
CA SER A 55 2.65 -5.86 -3.98
C SER A 55 3.03 -5.27 -5.33
N ARG A 56 2.95 -6.08 -6.38
CA ARG A 56 3.17 -5.67 -7.78
C ARG A 56 4.47 -4.89 -8.00
N SER A 57 5.54 -5.27 -7.32
CA SER A 57 6.82 -4.54 -7.32
C SER A 57 7.95 -5.30 -8.01
N VAL A 58 7.69 -6.52 -8.47
CA VAL A 58 8.63 -7.32 -9.27
C VAL A 58 7.92 -7.97 -10.44
N ALA A 59 8.71 -8.30 -11.45
CA ALA A 59 8.24 -8.91 -12.68
C ALA A 59 9.07 -10.13 -13.05
N THR A 60 8.40 -11.20 -13.50
CA THR A 60 9.07 -12.33 -14.14
C THR A 60 9.19 -12.07 -15.64
N VAL A 61 10.38 -12.24 -16.19
CA VAL A 61 10.67 -12.05 -17.62
C VAL A 61 11.27 -13.32 -18.19
N THR A 62 10.74 -13.74 -19.34
CA THR A 62 11.39 -14.74 -20.20
C THR A 62 12.15 -14.02 -21.30
N TRP A 63 13.46 -14.13 -21.29
CA TRP A 63 14.35 -13.52 -22.29
C TRP A 63 14.36 -14.32 -23.59
N THR A 64 14.71 -13.68 -24.71
CA THR A 64 14.83 -14.35 -26.01
C THR A 64 15.90 -15.45 -26.04
N SER A 65 16.85 -15.42 -25.10
CA SER A 65 17.84 -16.48 -24.88
C SER A 65 17.23 -17.76 -24.27
N GLY A 66 15.98 -17.71 -23.80
CA GLY A 66 15.28 -18.81 -23.13
C GLY A 66 15.38 -18.78 -21.61
N SER A 67 16.25 -17.95 -21.02
CA SER A 67 16.32 -17.77 -19.57
C SER A 67 15.06 -17.09 -19.05
N THR A 68 14.60 -17.49 -17.86
CA THR A 68 13.49 -16.83 -17.16
C THR A 68 13.94 -16.48 -15.75
N ASN A 69 13.72 -15.24 -15.34
CA ASN A 69 14.04 -14.80 -13.98
C ASN A 69 13.16 -13.63 -13.53
N VAL A 70 13.36 -13.18 -12.30
CA VAL A 70 12.57 -12.14 -11.61
C VAL A 70 13.41 -10.89 -11.41
N TYR A 71 12.82 -9.73 -11.68
CA TYR A 71 13.49 -8.42 -11.66
C TYR A 71 12.65 -7.35 -10.96
N ARG A 72 13.31 -6.30 -10.44
CA ARG A 72 12.64 -5.21 -9.71
C ARG A 72 11.83 -4.33 -10.65
N LEU A 73 10.59 -4.05 -10.26
CA LEU A 73 9.65 -3.16 -10.96
C LEU A 73 9.02 -2.22 -9.92
N GLY A 74 9.84 -1.33 -9.34
CA GLY A 74 9.45 -0.39 -8.29
C GLY A 74 9.74 -0.88 -6.86
N TYR A 75 10.21 -2.13 -6.68
CA TYR A 75 10.67 -2.60 -5.38
C TYR A 75 11.85 -1.74 -4.88
N LYS A 76 11.70 -1.17 -3.68
CA LYS A 76 12.61 -0.17 -3.10
C LYS A 76 12.84 1.08 -3.96
N GLY A 77 12.03 1.30 -4.98
CA GLY A 77 12.18 2.39 -5.96
C GLY A 77 13.07 2.04 -7.15
N CYS A 78 13.59 0.81 -7.23
CA CYS A 78 14.44 0.36 -8.33
C CYS A 78 13.61 -0.24 -9.47
N VAL A 79 14.05 0.03 -10.69
CA VAL A 79 13.41 -0.43 -11.93
C VAL A 79 14.47 -1.06 -12.85
N ASP A 80 14.56 -2.39 -12.81
CA ASP A 80 15.54 -3.17 -13.56
C ASP A 80 15.14 -3.38 -15.02
N LEU A 81 13.92 -2.99 -15.42
CA LEU A 81 13.36 -3.30 -16.73
C LEU A 81 12.82 -2.03 -17.40
N CYS A 82 12.95 -1.96 -18.72
CA CYS A 82 12.31 -0.93 -19.54
C CYS A 82 11.48 -1.62 -20.64
N TYR A 83 10.23 -1.21 -20.82
CA TYR A 83 9.43 -1.70 -21.94
C TYR A 83 9.82 -1.00 -23.25
N ILE A 84 9.78 -1.73 -24.34
CA ILE A 84 9.93 -1.22 -25.71
C ILE A 84 8.66 -1.43 -26.54
N GLU A 85 7.82 -2.39 -26.15
CA GLU A 85 6.45 -2.52 -26.63
C GLU A 85 5.55 -2.61 -25.39
N GLU A 86 4.67 -1.62 -25.22
CA GLU A 86 3.76 -1.55 -24.08
C GLU A 86 2.72 -2.68 -24.14
N ALA A 87 2.34 -3.19 -22.96
CA ALA A 87 1.12 -3.99 -22.81
C ALA A 87 0.04 -3.16 -22.12
N THR A 88 -1.22 -3.61 -22.22
CA THR A 88 -2.37 -2.99 -21.56
C THR A 88 -2.92 -3.93 -20.48
N CYS A 89 -3.27 -3.42 -19.30
CA CYS A 89 -3.87 -4.22 -18.25
C CYS A 89 -5.01 -3.48 -17.53
N GLY A 90 -6.24 -3.74 -17.96
CA GLY A 90 -7.42 -3.13 -17.36
C GLY A 90 -7.52 -1.62 -17.62
N THR A 91 -8.28 -0.93 -16.77
CA THR A 91 -8.58 0.49 -16.91
C THR A 91 -8.59 1.18 -15.55
N TYR A 92 -8.46 2.51 -15.56
CA TYR A 92 -8.51 3.35 -14.37
C TYR A 92 -9.29 4.64 -14.62
N TYR A 93 -9.70 5.30 -13.54
CA TYR A 93 -10.35 6.61 -13.57
C TYR A 93 -9.34 7.66 -13.13
N LYS A 94 -8.78 8.40 -14.08
CA LYS A 94 -7.69 9.35 -13.84
C LYS A 94 -8.02 10.35 -12.74
N GLU A 95 -9.21 10.94 -12.79
CA GLU A 95 -9.65 11.96 -11.83
C GLU A 95 -9.91 11.41 -10.42
N HIS A 96 -9.89 10.08 -10.25
CA HIS A 96 -10.09 9.43 -8.95
C HIS A 96 -8.77 8.90 -8.38
N LEU A 97 -7.64 9.11 -9.09
CA LEU A 97 -6.33 8.78 -8.54
C LEU A 97 -5.89 9.89 -7.58
N PRO A 98 -5.38 9.55 -6.39
CA PRO A 98 -4.77 10.54 -5.52
C PRO A 98 -3.55 11.15 -6.19
N VAL A 99 -3.39 12.47 -6.07
CA VAL A 99 -2.21 13.16 -6.56
C VAL A 99 -1.04 12.83 -5.65
N LEU A 100 0.02 12.24 -6.21
CA LEU A 100 1.24 11.95 -5.47
C LEU A 100 1.79 13.25 -4.87
N GLY A 101 2.07 13.24 -3.57
CA GLY A 101 2.59 14.41 -2.86
C GLY A 101 1.52 15.38 -2.33
N GLN A 102 0.23 15.12 -2.57
CA GLN A 102 -0.84 15.86 -1.88
C GLN A 102 -1.33 15.07 -0.65
N PRO A 103 -1.53 15.74 0.50
CA PRO A 103 -2.12 15.09 1.66
C PRO A 103 -3.57 14.69 1.32
N VAL A 104 -3.81 13.39 1.21
CA VAL A 104 -5.18 12.86 1.13
C VAL A 104 -5.80 13.07 2.51
N MET A 105 -6.69 14.07 2.63
CA MET A 105 -7.52 14.21 3.81
C MET A 105 -8.45 12.98 3.87
N THR A 106 -8.06 11.99 4.67
CA THR A 106 -8.95 10.94 5.15
C THR A 106 -10.05 11.65 5.91
N MET A 107 -11.23 11.75 5.31
CA MET A 107 -12.38 12.32 6.02
C MET A 107 -12.65 11.44 7.24
N ALA A 108 -12.58 12.05 8.42
CA ALA A 108 -13.13 11.46 9.62
C ALA A 108 -14.65 11.35 9.43
N GLU A 109 -15.19 10.15 9.65
CA GLU A 109 -16.64 9.95 9.74
C GLU A 109 -17.19 10.80 10.88
N GLY A 110 -18.12 11.70 10.55
CA GLY A 110 -18.94 12.45 11.49
C GLY A 110 -20.33 12.62 10.88
N ASP A 111 -21.27 11.83 11.40
CA ASP A 111 -22.73 11.99 11.49
C ASP A 111 -23.51 12.77 10.42
N ILE A 112 -24.46 12.08 9.75
CA ILE A 112 -25.92 12.38 9.76
C ILE A 112 -26.71 11.17 9.18
N ALA A 113 -27.90 10.98 9.76
CA ALA A 113 -28.81 9.84 9.80
C ALA A 113 -29.65 9.57 8.50
N PRO A 114 -30.56 8.55 8.48
CA PRO A 114 -30.81 7.68 7.32
C PRO A 114 -31.99 8.10 6.43
N SER A 115 -31.91 7.79 5.13
CA SER A 115 -33.10 7.42 4.34
C SER A 115 -32.77 6.49 3.16
N ALA A 116 -33.71 5.57 2.98
CA ALA A 116 -33.77 4.41 2.10
C ALA A 116 -33.24 4.56 0.66
N GLY A 117 -32.61 3.50 0.14
CA GLY A 117 -32.52 3.25 -1.31
C GLY A 117 -31.27 2.53 -1.82
N VAL A 118 -31.13 1.25 -1.50
CA VAL A 118 -30.64 0.15 -2.37
C VAL A 118 -29.44 0.40 -3.33
N SER A 119 -28.42 -0.45 -3.16
CA SER A 119 -27.37 -0.91 -4.12
C SER A 119 -25.94 -0.40 -3.90
N ASN A 120 -25.34 -0.91 -2.82
CA ASN A 120 -23.90 -1.00 -2.62
C ASN A 120 -23.17 -1.61 -3.82
N THR A 121 -22.35 -0.81 -4.52
CA THR A 121 -21.23 -1.32 -5.34
C THR A 121 -19.99 -0.46 -5.15
N SER A 122 -19.52 -0.33 -3.91
CA SER A 122 -18.18 0.19 -3.62
C SER A 122 -17.13 -0.88 -3.95
N SER A 123 -16.58 -0.82 -5.16
CA SER A 123 -15.42 -1.62 -5.56
C SER A 123 -14.21 -1.20 -4.70
N PRO A 124 -13.64 -2.09 -3.86
CA PRO A 124 -12.67 -1.71 -2.84
C PRO A 124 -11.32 -1.37 -3.45
N CYS A 125 -10.67 -0.31 -2.95
CA CYS A 125 -9.22 -0.24 -2.95
C CYS A 125 -8.70 -1.48 -2.20
N HIS A 126 -7.86 -2.27 -2.86
CA HIS A 126 -7.35 -3.51 -2.26
C HIS A 126 -6.30 -3.12 -1.23
N VAL A 127 -6.72 -2.88 0.01
CA VAL A 127 -5.80 -2.69 1.14
C VAL A 127 -5.07 -4.01 1.34
N THR A 128 -3.78 -4.02 1.03
CA THR A 128 -2.90 -5.17 1.27
C THR A 128 -2.38 -5.10 2.69
N PHE A 129 -2.54 -6.20 3.44
CA PHE A 129 -2.06 -6.34 4.81
C PHE A 129 -0.77 -7.16 4.81
N ASN A 130 0.20 -6.73 5.61
CA ASN A 130 1.46 -7.43 5.82
C ASN A 130 1.54 -7.96 7.25
N VAL A 131 2.33 -9.02 7.47
CA VAL A 131 2.62 -9.52 8.82
C VAL A 131 3.27 -8.42 9.65
N GLY A 132 2.78 -8.21 10.87
CA GLY A 132 3.20 -7.14 11.77
C GLY A 132 2.34 -5.88 11.71
N ASP A 133 1.47 -5.72 10.70
CA ASP A 133 0.58 -4.56 10.62
C ASP A 133 -0.34 -4.48 11.85
N LYS A 134 -0.48 -3.27 12.42
CA LYS A 134 -1.50 -3.00 13.43
C LYS A 134 -2.83 -2.79 12.73
N VAL A 135 -3.86 -3.49 13.20
CA VAL A 135 -5.20 -3.48 12.59
C VAL A 135 -6.27 -3.42 13.65
N LYS A 136 -7.44 -2.88 13.30
CA LYS A 136 -8.60 -2.82 14.18
C LYS A 136 -9.87 -3.12 13.39
N VAL A 137 -10.83 -3.74 14.07
CA VAL A 137 -12.17 -3.93 13.53
C VAL A 137 -13.04 -2.74 13.93
N LEU A 138 -13.60 -2.05 12.94
CA LEU A 138 -14.47 -0.88 13.10
C LEU A 138 -15.91 -1.14 12.65
N LYS A 139 -16.26 -2.41 12.41
CA LYS A 139 -17.62 -2.81 12.01
C LYS A 139 -18.41 -3.25 13.25
N ASP A 140 -19.72 -3.04 13.21
CA ASP A 140 -20.63 -3.56 14.22
C ASP A 140 -20.69 -5.09 14.16
N VAL A 141 -21.26 -5.69 15.21
CA VAL A 141 -21.29 -7.14 15.41
C VAL A 141 -22.02 -7.88 14.29
N GLU A 142 -23.16 -7.34 13.84
CA GLU A 142 -24.00 -8.03 12.84
C GLU A 142 -23.30 -8.01 11.48
N THR A 143 -22.81 -6.83 11.06
CA THR A 143 -22.02 -6.70 9.83
C THR A 143 -20.79 -7.61 9.86
N LEU A 144 -20.06 -7.65 10.98
CA LEU A 144 -18.89 -8.50 11.11
C LEU A 144 -19.23 -9.99 11.01
N ARG A 145 -20.33 -10.43 11.62
CA ARG A 145 -20.81 -11.83 11.56
C ARG A 145 -21.06 -12.25 10.12
N GLU A 146 -21.75 -11.43 9.34
CA GLU A 146 -22.03 -11.70 7.93
C GLU A 146 -20.74 -11.77 7.10
N MET A 147 -19.82 -10.81 7.30
CA MET A 147 -18.54 -10.77 6.60
C MET A 147 -17.64 -11.99 6.86
N GLN A 148 -17.83 -12.64 8.00
CA GLN A 148 -17.07 -13.82 8.38
C GLN A 148 -17.58 -15.12 7.73
N ALA A 149 -18.74 -15.10 7.07
CA ALA A 149 -19.23 -16.26 6.32
C ALA A 149 -18.29 -16.60 5.17
N GLY A 150 -17.67 -17.78 5.20
CA GLY A 150 -16.65 -18.18 4.21
C GLY A 150 -15.22 -17.72 4.54
N HIS A 151 -15.04 -16.90 5.59
CA HIS A 151 -13.77 -16.26 5.95
C HIS A 151 -13.43 -16.51 7.43
N GLY A 152 -13.13 -17.75 7.80
CA GLY A 152 -12.78 -18.14 9.17
C GLY A 152 -13.97 -18.33 10.13
N GLY A 153 -15.17 -17.90 9.74
CA GLY A 153 -16.41 -18.09 10.49
C GLY A 153 -16.58 -17.10 11.64
N TRP A 154 -17.80 -17.03 12.16
CA TRP A 154 -18.15 -16.19 13.30
C TRP A 154 -18.07 -16.98 14.61
N ASN A 155 -17.39 -16.41 15.60
CA ASN A 155 -17.45 -16.87 16.99
C ASN A 155 -17.91 -15.69 17.86
N PRO A 156 -18.90 -15.85 18.75
CA PRO A 156 -19.38 -14.76 19.62
C PRO A 156 -18.27 -14.03 20.39
N ARG A 157 -17.17 -14.71 20.75
CA ARG A 157 -16.01 -14.09 21.42
C ARG A 157 -15.28 -13.07 20.55
N MET A 158 -15.45 -13.10 19.23
CA MET A 158 -14.85 -12.12 18.32
C MET A 158 -15.39 -10.71 18.57
N ALA A 159 -16.64 -10.58 19.06
CA ALA A 159 -17.25 -9.30 19.38
C ALA A 159 -16.43 -8.50 20.41
N GLU A 160 -15.75 -9.18 21.34
CA GLU A 160 -14.91 -8.55 22.38
C GLU A 160 -13.70 -7.80 21.80
N TYR A 161 -13.31 -8.12 20.56
CA TYR A 161 -12.16 -7.55 19.87
C TYR A 161 -12.53 -6.45 18.88
N ILE A 162 -13.81 -6.19 18.67
CA ILE A 162 -14.27 -5.00 17.96
C ILE A 162 -13.75 -3.79 18.72
N GLY A 163 -13.17 -2.83 18.01
CA GLY A 163 -12.59 -1.67 18.66
C GLY A 163 -11.17 -1.87 19.20
N ARG A 164 -10.67 -3.10 19.34
CA ARG A 164 -9.31 -3.37 19.85
C ARG A 164 -8.29 -3.38 18.71
N VAL A 165 -7.05 -2.99 19.04
CA VAL A 165 -5.93 -3.08 18.10
C VAL A 165 -5.32 -4.47 18.23
N GLY A 166 -5.27 -5.19 17.11
CA GLY A 166 -4.55 -6.45 16.96
C GLY A 166 -3.36 -6.29 16.01
N THR A 167 -2.53 -7.32 15.94
CA THR A 167 -1.39 -7.38 15.03
C THR A 167 -1.62 -8.47 14.01
N VAL A 168 -1.40 -8.19 12.72
CA VAL A 168 -1.49 -9.21 11.67
C VAL A 168 -0.40 -10.25 11.90
N HIS A 169 -0.82 -11.47 12.20
CA HIS A 169 0.06 -12.61 12.43
C HIS A 169 0.39 -13.33 11.11
N ARG A 170 -0.60 -13.49 10.22
CA ARG A 170 -0.44 -14.16 8.93
C ARG A 170 -1.52 -13.74 7.94
N VAL A 171 -1.19 -13.67 6.66
CA VAL A 171 -2.16 -13.66 5.55
C VAL A 171 -2.32 -15.10 5.06
N THR A 172 -3.56 -15.58 4.94
CA THR A 172 -3.84 -16.93 4.44
C THR A 172 -3.72 -16.98 2.92
N ASP A 173 -3.62 -18.18 2.38
CA ASP A 173 -3.48 -18.40 0.93
C ASP A 173 -4.76 -17.97 0.17
N LYS A 174 -5.90 -17.89 0.89
CA LYS A 174 -7.16 -17.33 0.38
C LYS A 174 -7.25 -15.80 0.50
N GLY A 175 -6.23 -15.16 1.09
CA GLY A 175 -6.17 -13.72 1.31
C GLY A 175 -6.79 -13.23 2.62
N ASP A 176 -7.22 -14.12 3.52
CA ASP A 176 -7.78 -13.74 4.82
C ASP A 176 -6.71 -13.34 5.83
N ILE A 177 -7.07 -12.52 6.80
CA ILE A 177 -6.11 -11.91 7.71
C ILE A 177 -6.23 -12.54 9.09
N ARG A 178 -5.19 -13.26 9.51
CA ARG A 178 -5.11 -13.86 10.84
C ARG A 178 -4.47 -12.87 11.80
N VAL A 179 -5.22 -12.43 12.80
CA VAL A 179 -4.86 -11.37 13.75
C VAL A 179 -4.63 -11.95 15.14
N GLN A 180 -3.55 -11.49 15.78
CA GLN A 180 -3.15 -11.79 17.16
C GLN A 180 -3.44 -10.56 18.03
N TYR A 181 -4.16 -10.77 19.13
CA TYR A 181 -4.40 -9.73 20.15
C TYR A 181 -3.54 -9.99 21.38
N GLU A 182 -3.16 -8.92 22.08
CA GLU A 182 -2.37 -9.01 23.31
C GLU A 182 -3.16 -9.69 24.43
N GLY A 183 -2.49 -10.54 25.21
CA GLY A 183 -3.11 -11.28 26.31
C GLY A 183 -4.02 -12.44 25.90
N CYS A 184 -4.01 -12.83 24.61
CA CYS A 184 -4.86 -13.90 24.10
C CYS A 184 -4.03 -14.96 23.36
N ASN A 185 -4.12 -16.23 23.72
CA ASN A 185 -3.44 -17.30 22.94
C ASN A 185 -4.17 -17.63 21.63
N ASN A 186 -5.44 -17.23 21.51
CA ASN A 186 -6.24 -17.48 20.32
C ASN A 186 -6.00 -16.41 19.26
N ARG A 187 -5.94 -16.85 17.99
CA ARG A 187 -5.80 -16.00 16.81
C ARG A 187 -7.08 -16.04 16.00
N TRP A 188 -7.55 -14.88 15.59
CA TRP A 188 -8.80 -14.74 14.85
C TRP A 188 -8.52 -14.49 13.37
N THR A 189 -9.23 -15.19 12.50
CA THR A 189 -9.15 -14.96 11.05
C THR A 189 -10.28 -14.00 10.67
N PHE A 190 -9.94 -12.89 10.03
CA PHE A 190 -10.90 -11.90 9.57
C PHE A 190 -10.91 -11.78 8.06
N HIS A 191 -12.09 -11.54 7.50
CA HIS A 191 -12.22 -11.02 6.14
C HIS A 191 -11.43 -9.69 6.03
N PRO A 192 -10.61 -9.46 4.98
CA PRO A 192 -9.76 -8.26 4.87
C PRO A 192 -10.52 -6.93 5.03
N ARG A 193 -11.71 -6.83 4.41
CA ARG A 193 -12.59 -5.65 4.52
C ARG A 193 -13.15 -5.37 5.92
N ALA A 194 -13.10 -6.33 6.84
CA ALA A 194 -13.51 -6.10 8.23
C ALA A 194 -12.44 -5.33 9.02
N LEU A 195 -11.21 -5.30 8.51
CA LEU A 195 -10.07 -4.69 9.17
C LEU A 195 -9.74 -3.32 8.58
N THR A 196 -9.32 -2.43 9.46
CA THR A 196 -8.72 -1.13 9.13
C THR A 196 -7.29 -1.12 9.65
N LYS A 197 -6.32 -0.77 8.80
CA LYS A 197 -4.93 -0.62 9.20
C LYS A 197 -4.77 0.60 10.11
N VAL A 198 -4.20 0.40 11.29
CA VAL A 198 -3.91 1.46 12.26
C VAL A 198 -2.50 1.96 11.99
N ILE A 199 -2.40 3.17 11.42
CA ILE A 199 -1.13 3.87 11.27
C ILE A 199 -0.94 4.66 12.56
N SER A 200 -0.09 4.18 13.47
CA SER A 200 0.17 4.89 14.72
C SER A 200 0.98 6.15 14.42
N LYS A 201 0.64 7.29 15.05
CA LYS A 201 1.39 8.55 14.96
C LYS A 201 2.79 8.46 15.61
N GLU A 202 3.07 7.38 16.34
CA GLU A 202 4.22 7.26 17.25
C GLU A 202 5.25 6.21 16.80
N SER A 203 4.98 5.47 15.72
CA SER A 203 5.89 4.44 15.22
C SER A 203 6.19 4.67 13.74
N PHE A 204 7.21 5.48 13.47
CA PHE A 204 7.83 5.50 12.15
C PHE A 204 8.84 4.36 12.02
N SER A 205 8.84 3.71 10.86
CA SER A 205 9.84 2.72 10.47
C SER A 205 10.84 3.32 9.49
N LEU A 206 12.06 2.79 9.48
CA LEU A 206 13.04 3.14 8.45
C LEU A 206 12.45 2.83 7.07
N GLY A 207 12.53 3.81 6.18
CA GLY A 207 11.97 3.71 4.84
C GLY A 207 10.59 4.34 4.66
N ASP A 208 9.94 4.77 5.75
CA ASP A 208 8.64 5.46 5.69
C ASP A 208 8.76 6.79 4.94
N LEU A 209 7.75 7.10 4.14
CA LEU A 209 7.59 8.41 3.53
C LEU A 209 6.92 9.35 4.53
N VAL A 210 7.67 10.33 5.01
CA VAL A 210 7.24 11.33 6.00
C VAL A 210 7.23 12.71 5.37
N GLN A 211 6.30 13.56 5.79
CA GLN A 211 6.25 14.96 5.36
C GLN A 211 6.44 15.85 6.58
N VAL A 212 7.31 16.86 6.43
CA VAL A 212 7.47 17.89 7.46
C VAL A 212 6.21 18.76 7.47
N ARG A 213 5.70 19.07 8.67
CA ARG A 213 4.47 19.88 8.82
C ARG A 213 4.61 21.22 8.08
N ASN A 214 3.53 21.64 7.40
CA ASN A 214 3.51 22.87 6.59
C ASN A 214 3.50 24.17 7.41
N ASP A 215 3.34 24.07 8.73
CA ASP A 215 3.32 25.20 9.66
C ASP A 215 4.73 25.43 10.21
N ALA A 216 5.46 26.37 9.60
CA ALA A 216 6.84 26.67 9.95
C ALA A 216 7.00 27.17 11.41
N ALA A 217 6.01 27.87 11.96
CA ALA A 217 6.05 28.33 13.34
C ALA A 217 5.96 27.14 14.31
N ALA A 218 5.06 26.20 14.03
CA ALA A 218 4.96 24.96 14.81
C ALA A 218 6.21 24.09 14.67
N VAL A 219 6.76 23.93 13.46
CA VAL A 219 8.00 23.14 13.26
C VAL A 219 9.18 23.78 13.99
N LYS A 220 9.31 25.11 13.96
CA LYS A 220 10.35 25.83 14.71
C LYS A 220 10.27 25.56 16.21
N ASN A 221 9.06 25.54 16.77
CA ASN A 221 8.85 25.18 18.18
C ASN A 221 9.19 23.71 18.46
N PHE A 222 8.86 22.78 17.55
CA PHE A 222 9.20 21.35 17.73
C PHE A 222 10.69 21.06 17.59
N GLN A 223 11.44 21.90 16.87
CA GLN A 223 12.88 21.75 16.69
C GLN A 223 13.71 22.23 17.88
N GLN A 224 13.11 22.98 18.82
CA GLN A 224 13.81 23.47 20.00
C GLN A 224 14.27 22.28 20.86
N GLY A 225 15.59 22.14 21.06
CA GLY A 225 16.17 20.98 21.76
C GLY A 225 16.20 19.66 20.95
N HIS A 226 15.76 19.69 19.68
CA HIS A 226 15.70 18.55 18.76
C HIS A 226 16.48 18.79 17.44
N GLY A 227 17.46 19.70 17.47
CA GLY A 227 18.39 19.99 16.36
C GLY A 227 18.37 21.45 15.92
N GLU A 228 17.53 22.26 16.56
CA GLU A 228 17.24 23.66 16.25
C GLU A 228 16.66 23.86 14.85
N TRP A 229 16.04 25.03 14.66
CA TRP A 229 15.51 25.42 13.36
C TRP A 229 16.56 26.24 12.59
N ILE A 230 16.82 25.86 11.35
CA ILE A 230 17.56 26.69 10.39
C ILE A 230 16.65 27.07 9.22
N ASP A 231 16.81 28.27 8.66
CA ASP A 231 15.87 28.79 7.64
C ASP A 231 15.82 27.98 6.34
N VAL A 232 16.85 27.17 6.06
CA VAL A 232 16.86 26.18 4.98
C VAL A 232 15.77 25.11 5.19
N MET A 233 15.31 24.88 6.43
CA MET A 233 14.21 23.97 6.73
C MET A 233 12.84 24.47 6.23
N LYS A 234 12.73 25.77 5.88
CA LYS A 234 11.49 26.33 5.33
C LYS A 234 11.18 25.79 3.94
N SER A 235 12.21 25.51 3.14
CA SER A 235 12.03 25.01 1.78
C SER A 235 11.67 23.53 1.73
N VAL A 236 11.83 22.78 2.83
CA VAL A 236 11.59 21.33 2.86
C VAL A 236 10.17 20.94 3.30
N SER A 237 9.38 21.85 3.88
CA SER A 237 8.00 21.56 4.33
C SER A 237 7.08 20.99 3.25
N PHE A 238 7.36 21.27 1.97
CA PHE A 238 6.56 20.80 0.84
C PHE A 238 6.99 19.44 0.27
N TYR A 239 8.05 18.84 0.80
CA TYR A 239 8.63 17.61 0.28
C TYR A 239 8.35 16.40 1.17
N PHE A 240 8.24 15.24 0.53
CA PHE A 240 8.22 13.95 1.21
C PHE A 240 9.66 13.46 1.35
N PHE A 241 10.00 13.02 2.55
CA PHE A 241 11.30 12.48 2.90
C PHE A 241 11.15 11.00 3.20
N ARG A 242 12.18 10.24 2.86
CA ARG A 242 12.28 8.87 3.32
C ARG A 242 13.00 8.86 4.66
N LEU A 243 12.35 8.33 5.70
CA LEU A 243 12.96 8.26 7.02
C LEU A 243 14.15 7.30 6.98
N LYS A 244 15.36 7.83 7.18
CA LYS A 244 16.61 7.04 7.12
C LYS A 244 17.16 6.67 8.50
N ALA A 245 16.64 7.28 9.58
CA ALA A 245 17.01 6.98 10.95
C ALA A 245 15.83 7.29 11.89
N THR A 246 15.63 6.49 12.94
CA THR A 246 14.61 6.67 13.98
C THR A 246 15.19 7.13 15.33
N SER A 247 16.50 7.38 15.38
CA SER A 247 17.20 7.80 16.61
C SER A 247 17.35 9.31 16.69
N ALA A 248 16.93 9.87 17.83
CA ALA A 248 17.38 11.16 18.31
C ALA A 248 18.79 11.02 18.90
N PHE A 249 19.80 11.52 18.19
CA PHE A 249 21.04 11.96 18.81
C PHE A 249 21.45 13.30 18.23
N ILE A 250 21.28 14.33 19.06
CA ILE A 250 22.11 15.52 19.05
C ILE A 250 23.24 15.22 20.02
N LYS A 251 24.47 15.22 19.51
CA LYS A 251 25.53 16.06 20.05
C LYS A 251 26.24 16.68 18.88
#